data_AF-A0A656K544-F1
#
_entry.id   AF-A0A656K544-F1
#
_cell.length_a   1.000
_cell.length_b   1.000
_cell.length_c   1.000
_cell.angle_alpha   90.00
_cell.angle_beta   90.00
_cell.angle_gamma   90.00
#
_symmetry.space_group_name_H-M   'P 1'
#
loop_
_entity.id
_entity.type
_entity.pdbx_description
1 polymer ?
#
loop_
_entity_poly.entity_id
_entity_poly.type
_entity_poly.pdbx_seq_one_letter_code
_entity_poly.pdbx_strand_id
1 'polypeptide(L)'
;LLAELARRESLPALHAIHVHHGLQAAADAWPEHCRQVCQALDVAFELVRVKVEPGASLEQAARQARYTAFTDRLGEGDVLLTG
;
A
#
# COMPACT_ATOMS: atom_id res chain seq x y z
N LEU A 1 11.11 2.00 -12.10
CA LEU A 1 11.32 0.64 -12.64
C LEU A 1 10.01 -0.03 -13.06
N LEU A 2 9.10 -0.47 -12.17
CA LEU A 2 7.85 -1.12 -12.61
C LEU A 2 6.88 -0.19 -13.36
N ALA A 3 6.61 1.00 -12.82
CA ALA A 3 5.78 2.01 -13.52
C ALA A 3 6.40 2.47 -14.86
N GLU A 4 7.73 2.39 -14.99
CA GLU A 4 8.40 2.69 -16.26
C GLU A 4 8.29 1.53 -17.25
N LEU A 5 8.40 0.29 -16.77
CA LEU A 5 8.21 -0.91 -17.57
C LEU A 5 6.77 -0.99 -18.10
N ALA A 6 5.77 -0.68 -17.28
CA ALA A 6 4.36 -0.65 -17.67
C ALA A 6 4.04 0.37 -18.78
N ARG A 7 4.91 1.38 -18.99
CA ARG A 7 4.78 2.32 -20.12
C ARG A 7 5.35 1.78 -21.42
N ARG A 8 6.19 0.75 -21.37
CA ARG A 8 6.92 0.19 -22.53
C ARG A 8 6.38 -1.18 -22.94
N GLU A 9 5.82 -1.92 -21.99
CA GLU A 9 5.34 -3.28 -22.15
C GLU A 9 3.85 -3.38 -21.81
N SER A 10 3.18 -4.39 -22.36
CA SER A 10 1.79 -4.71 -22.00
C SER A 10 1.73 -5.40 -20.64
N LEU A 11 1.66 -4.60 -19.56
CA LEU A 11 1.46 -5.08 -18.19
C LEU A 11 0.03 -4.81 -17.70
N PRO A 12 -0.45 -5.56 -16.69
CA PRO A 12 -1.66 -5.20 -15.96
C PRO A 12 -1.59 -3.78 -15.38
N ALA A 13 -2.75 -3.17 -15.15
CA ALA A 13 -2.83 -1.87 -14.51
C ALA A 13 -2.18 -1.90 -13.12
N LEU A 14 -1.39 -0.87 -12.81
CA LEU A 14 -0.74 -0.75 -11.52
C LEU A 14 -1.64 0.01 -10.54
N HIS A 15 -1.75 -0.53 -9.32
CA HIS A 15 -2.44 0.11 -8.21
C HIS A 15 -1.52 0.12 -6.98
N ALA A 16 -1.33 1.29 -6.38
CA ALA A 16 -0.52 1.46 -5.18
C ALA A 16 -1.42 1.64 -3.95
N ILE A 17 -1.18 0.83 -2.91
CA ILE A 17 -1.92 0.88 -1.65
C ILE A 17 -0.97 1.29 -0.53
N HIS A 18 -1.23 2.42 0.12
CA HIS A 18 -0.55 2.81 1.35
C HIS A 18 -1.40 2.41 2.55
N VAL A 19 -0.88 1.54 3.41
CA VAL A 19 -1.51 1.17 4.68
C VAL A 19 -0.95 2.03 5.81
N HIS A 20 -1.76 2.95 6.30
CA HIS A 20 -1.42 3.81 7.43
C HIS A 20 -2.02 3.26 8.72
N HIS A 21 -1.15 2.81 9.63
CA HIS A 21 -1.52 2.19 10.90
C HIS A 21 -1.61 3.17 12.08
N GLY A 22 -1.22 4.43 11.91
CA GLY A 22 -1.33 5.47 12.96
C GLY A 22 -0.46 5.27 14.20
N LEU A 23 0.54 4.37 14.15
CA LEU A 23 1.42 4.08 15.30
C LEU A 23 2.56 5.10 15.47
N GLN A 24 2.85 5.86 14.41
CA GLN A 24 3.93 6.84 14.38
C GLN A 24 3.36 8.17 13.90
N ALA A 25 3.34 9.20 14.75
CA ALA A 25 2.86 10.53 14.37
C ALA A 25 3.68 11.12 13.22
N ALA A 26 4.99 10.83 13.16
CA ALA A 26 5.85 11.25 12.05
C ALA A 26 5.42 10.66 10.68
N ALA A 27 4.61 9.58 10.68
CA ALA A 27 4.11 8.94 9.47
C ALA A 27 2.83 9.58 8.91
N ASP A 28 2.24 10.58 9.59
CA ASP A 28 1.01 11.24 9.14
C ASP A 28 1.17 11.96 7.80
N ALA A 29 2.39 12.42 7.50
CA ALA A 29 2.71 13.06 6.23
C ALA A 29 3.01 12.06 5.08
N TRP A 30 3.28 10.79 5.39
CA TRP A 30 3.69 9.81 4.38
C TRP A 30 2.62 9.49 3.33
N PRO A 31 1.32 9.36 3.67
CA PRO A 31 0.28 9.15 2.65
C PRO A 31 0.30 10.20 1.55
N GLU A 32 0.47 11.47 1.93
CA GLU A 32 0.48 12.59 0.98
C GLU A 32 1.72 12.54 0.08
N HIS A 33 2.89 12.23 0.65
CA HIS A 33 4.09 11.99 -0.14
C HIS A 33 3.90 10.84 -1.15
N CYS A 34 3.38 9.69 -0.70
CA CYS A 34 3.12 8.54 -1.57
C CYS A 34 2.12 8.89 -2.68
N ARG A 35 1.06 9.64 -2.37
CA ARG A 35 0.07 10.11 -3.34
C ARG A 35 0.71 10.97 -4.44
N GLN A 36 1.57 11.90 -4.06
CA GLN A 36 2.29 12.77 -5.01
C GLN A 36 3.21 11.95 -5.93
N VAL A 37 3.92 10.96 -5.38
CA VAL A 37 4.76 10.05 -6.18
C VAL A 37 3.92 9.25 -7.17
N CYS A 38 2.78 8.68 -6.73
CA CYS A 38 1.90 7.91 -7.61
C CYS A 38 1.29 8.78 -8.72
N GLN A 39 0.91 10.03 -8.39
CA GLN A 39 0.43 11.01 -9.36
C GLN A 39 1.48 11.32 -10.43
N ALA A 40 2.75 11.51 -10.04
CA ALA A 40 3.84 11.76 -10.98
C ALA A 40 4.16 10.55 -11.87
N LEU A 41 3.81 9.34 -11.42
CA LEU A 41 4.03 8.09 -12.15
C LEU A 41 2.82 7.63 -12.98
N ASP A 42 1.69 8.32 -12.89
CA ASP A 42 0.40 7.92 -13.45
C ASP A 42 -0.06 6.54 -12.94
N VAL A 43 0.00 6.35 -11.63
CA VAL A 43 -0.41 5.12 -10.93
C VAL A 43 -1.57 5.44 -9.99
N ALA A 44 -2.61 4.61 -10.03
CA ALA A 44 -3.73 4.74 -9.10
C ALA A 44 -3.24 4.57 -7.64
N PHE A 45 -3.78 5.37 -6.72
CA PHE A 45 -3.37 5.39 -5.32
C PHE A 45 -4.55 5.25 -4.38
N GLU A 46 -4.46 4.34 -3.43
CA GLU A 46 -5.39 4.18 -2.32
C GLU A 46 -4.68 4.35 -0.97
N LEU A 47 -5.25 5.18 -0.10
CA LEU A 47 -4.88 5.27 1.30
C LEU A 47 -5.84 4.43 2.14
N VAL A 48 -5.30 3.44 2.85
CA VAL A 48 -6.05 2.58 3.76
C VAL A 48 -5.61 2.88 5.18
N ARG A 49 -6.55 3.30 6.01
CA ARG A 49 -6.30 3.47 7.44
C ARG A 49 -6.73 2.22 8.18
N VAL A 50 -5.81 1.63 8.94
CA VAL A 50 -6.08 0.43 9.74
C VAL A 50 -5.90 0.74 11.21
N LYS A 51 -6.67 0.04 12.04
CA LYS A 51 -6.45 0.00 13.48
C LYS A 51 -5.59 -1.21 13.81
N VAL A 52 -4.50 -0.98 14.54
CA VAL A 52 -3.67 -2.07 15.08
C VAL A 52 -4.19 -2.41 16.47
N GLU A 53 -4.80 -3.58 16.59
CA GLU A 53 -5.26 -4.04 17.89
C GLU A 53 -4.07 -4.42 18.79
N PRO A 54 -4.13 -4.10 20.09
CA PRO A 54 -3.09 -4.50 21.04
C PRO A 54 -2.95 -6.03 21.09
N GLY A 55 -1.71 -6.51 21.20
CA GLY A 55 -1.41 -7.93 21.30
C GLY A 55 0.00 -8.17 21.85
N ALA A 56 0.42 -9.43 21.90
CA ALA A 56 1.73 -9.82 22.44
C ALA A 56 2.91 -9.18 21.68
N SER A 57 2.73 -8.83 20.40
CA SER A 57 3.72 -8.11 19.59
C SER A 57 3.05 -7.05 18.73
N LEU A 58 3.47 -5.80 18.90
CA LEU A 58 2.99 -4.66 18.10
C LEU A 58 3.34 -4.83 16.62
N GLU A 59 4.55 -5.32 16.32
CA GLU A 59 5.01 -5.56 14.96
C GLU A 59 4.15 -6.63 14.27
N GLN A 60 3.88 -7.73 14.97
CA GLN A 60 3.01 -8.79 14.44
C GLN A 60 1.59 -8.27 14.19
N ALA A 61 1.03 -7.51 15.13
CA ALA A 61 -0.31 -6.93 14.98
C ALA A 61 -0.38 -5.95 13.80
N ALA A 62 0.62 -5.07 13.65
CA ALA A 62 0.71 -4.15 12.51
C ALA A 62 0.87 -4.91 11.19
N ARG A 63 1.70 -5.95 11.17
CA ARG A 63 1.89 -6.82 10.00
C ARG A 63 0.59 -7.52 9.62
N GLN A 64 -0.15 -8.05 10.59
CA GLN A 64 -1.44 -8.68 10.34
C GLN A 64 -2.45 -7.69 9.77
N ALA A 65 -2.60 -6.52 10.39
CA ALA A 65 -3.51 -5.47 9.93
C ALA A 65 -3.17 -5.04 8.48
N ARG A 66 -1.88 -4.94 8.16
CA ARG A 66 -1.41 -4.62 6.81
C ARG A 66 -1.77 -5.70 5.79
N TYR A 67 -1.53 -6.98 6.10
CA TYR A 67 -1.88 -8.07 5.19
C TYR A 67 -3.39 -8.19 5.00
N THR A 68 -4.19 -8.04 6.05
CA THR A 68 -5.66 -8.00 5.93
C THR A 68 -6.10 -6.89 4.99
N ALA A 69 -5.56 -5.67 5.16
CA ALA A 69 -5.89 -4.56 4.26
C ALA A 69 -5.57 -4.85 2.79
N PHE A 70 -4.44 -5.51 2.50
CA PHE A 70 -4.10 -5.93 1.14
C PHE A 70 -5.05 -7.00 0.62
N THR A 71 -5.27 -8.07 1.38
CA THR A 71 -6.13 -9.19 0.96
C THR A 71 -7.56 -8.74 0.68
N ASP A 72 -8.09 -7.80 1.45
CA ASP A 72 -9.44 -7.24 1.24
C ASP A 72 -9.59 -6.49 -0.11
N ARG A 73 -8.47 -6.13 -0.75
CA ARG A 73 -8.43 -5.36 -2.02
C ARG A 73 -7.95 -6.17 -3.21
N LEU A 74 -7.44 -7.38 -2.99
CA LEU A 74 -7.00 -8.26 -4.07
C LEU A 74 -8.21 -9.01 -4.63
N GLY A 75 -8.40 -8.89 -5.94
CA GLY A 75 -9.31 -9.72 -6.71
C GLY A 75 -8.66 -11.02 -7.19
N GLU A 76 -9.46 -11.87 -7.82
CA GLU A 76 -8.95 -13.05 -8.51
C GLU A 76 -8.02 -12.65 -9.66
N GLY A 77 -6.81 -13.21 -9.68
CA GLY A 77 -5.79 -12.91 -10.70
C GLY A 77 -4.90 -11.70 -10.37
N ASP A 78 -5.20 -10.94 -9.31
CA ASP A 78 -4.31 -9.87 -8.85
C ASP A 78 -3.03 -10.43 -8.21
N VAL A 79 -1.94 -9.70 -8.39
CA VAL A 79 -0.64 -10.04 -7.78
C VAL A 79 -0.22 -8.92 -6.83
N LEU A 80 0.00 -9.27 -5.57
CA LEU A 80 0.57 -8.37 -4.58
C LEU A 80 2.10 -8.36 -4.67
N LEU A 81 2.68 -7.19 -4.90
CA LEU A 81 4.12 -6.96 -4.84
C LEU A 81 4.47 -6.22 -3.55
N THR A 82 5.39 -6.77 -2.76
CA THR A 82 5.92 -6.14 -1.54
C THR A 82 7.45 -6.19 -1.56
N GLY A 83 8.12 -5.22 -0.91
CA GLY A 83 9.57 -5.18 -0.74
C GLY A 83 9.98 -4.84 0.67
#